data_AF-A0A8H6K9S3-F1
#
_entry.id   AF-A0A8H6K9S3-F1
#
_cell.length_a   1.000
_cell.length_b   1.000
_cell.length_c   1.000
_cell.angle_alpha   90.00
_cell.angle_beta   90.00
_cell.angle_gamma   90.00
#
_symmetry.space_group_name_H-M   'P 1'
#
loop_
_entity.id
_entity.type
_entity.pdbx_description
1 polymer ?
#
loop_
_entity_poly.entity_id
_entity_poly.type
_entity_poly.pdbx_seq_one_letter_code
_entity_poly.pdbx_strand_id
1 'polypeptide(L)'
;MWLINTQSLALQEFVDPSSVEYAILSHTWEDEEVTFQDINNLEQSGVRLKTGFSKIVKTCEIARQMDLRFAWVDTCCIDKSSSAELSEAINSMFSWYKHSTVCFVFLSDLPALENSVLQPNSARRFPYSQETFGACRWFSRGWTLQELIAPDHVEFFNSRWEQFCRKYDCLEILSDITGISRSVLKSSSSLRRTPIAVKMSWAASRQTKRIEDRAYSLLGIFDINMPMIYGEGHKAFRRLQEEVARETNDLSLFAWRAALIEGGGAQVFRGIFARSPAEFSTCSGMRRSSTGIEPQREFTLTNKGVRFETKLYKHTQGAYVMYLGFTIHGNVPVCIFLKRTVDGFIRSEPWSMECEETIADVDKHRGVFTVYVQKEVSLQEDLGFQKRMHRSFRISIGFPTSLKLETIEPSPEYLWDRFHSTFISNDPDKSFAAKLHIVVRGTDGTFNETFPLTLTLGWTSTLQKPFAVLYGTEQSTKMAKRSIQNVPPSDFPDLVKDDVDWERSHENEFEHTISRVCLDPRLQSKEVHFIDGKMMVLHRGIRKSSAWAANFKVELETHEGDNGVVTYCASLSGELAKLEGRDAVMNAYSYVPGRLEL
;
A
#
# COMPACT_ATOMS: atom_id res chain seq x y z
N MET A 1 -6.58 11.63 -37.66
CA MET A 1 -7.84 10.92 -37.26
C MET A 1 -8.69 10.68 -38.50
N TRP A 2 -9.18 9.47 -38.72
CA TRP A 2 -10.13 9.17 -39.81
C TRP A 2 -11.57 9.37 -39.36
N LEU A 3 -12.41 9.94 -40.23
CA LEU A 3 -13.86 10.10 -40.01
C LEU A 3 -14.64 9.54 -41.20
N ILE A 4 -15.82 9.01 -40.94
CA ILE A 4 -16.76 8.51 -41.95
C ILE A 4 -17.60 9.69 -42.43
N ASN A 5 -17.64 9.94 -43.73
CA ASN A 5 -18.63 10.83 -44.32
C ASN A 5 -20.02 10.19 -44.22
N THR A 6 -20.96 10.85 -43.57
CA THR A 6 -22.25 10.25 -43.21
C THR A 6 -23.18 10.01 -44.42
N GLN A 7 -22.86 10.57 -45.59
CA GLN A 7 -23.60 10.38 -46.84
C GLN A 7 -22.98 9.29 -47.72
N SER A 8 -21.66 9.32 -47.94
CA SER A 8 -20.98 8.37 -48.83
C SER A 8 -20.46 7.12 -48.12
N LEU A 9 -20.37 7.14 -46.78
CA LEU A 9 -19.68 6.14 -45.94
C LEU A 9 -18.18 6.00 -46.20
N ALA A 10 -17.58 6.90 -47.00
CA ALA A 10 -16.15 6.92 -47.26
C ALA A 10 -15.39 7.50 -46.06
N LEU A 11 -14.21 6.96 -45.79
CA LEU A 11 -13.28 7.50 -44.80
C LEU A 11 -12.56 8.73 -45.36
N GLN A 12 -12.39 9.73 -44.50
CA GLN A 12 -11.60 10.94 -44.77
C GLN A 12 -10.69 11.23 -43.58
N GLU A 13 -9.43 11.53 -43.86
CA GLU A 13 -8.45 11.88 -42.84
C GLU A 13 -8.52 13.36 -42.48
N PHE A 14 -8.44 13.64 -41.18
CA PHE A 14 -8.32 14.98 -40.62
C PHE A 14 -7.13 15.03 -39.67
N VAL A 15 -6.22 15.97 -39.93
CA VAL A 15 -5.02 16.21 -39.12
C VAL A 15 -5.39 16.86 -37.78
N ASP A 16 -6.35 17.80 -37.81
CA ASP A 16 -6.86 18.46 -36.62
C ASP A 16 -8.35 18.11 -36.40
N PRO A 17 -8.65 17.13 -35.51
CA PRO A 17 -10.02 16.77 -35.13
C PRO A 17 -10.86 17.94 -34.63
N SER A 18 -10.26 18.96 -34.03
CA SER A 18 -11.00 20.09 -33.46
C SER A 18 -11.58 21.05 -34.50
N SER A 19 -11.13 20.93 -35.75
CA SER A 19 -11.59 21.74 -36.87
C SER A 19 -12.90 21.26 -37.51
N VAL A 20 -13.44 20.10 -37.08
CA VAL A 20 -14.60 19.45 -37.68
C VAL A 20 -15.58 18.99 -36.61
N GLU A 21 -16.86 19.21 -36.86
CA GLU A 21 -17.95 18.66 -36.04
C GLU A 21 -18.27 17.22 -36.49
N TYR A 22 -18.36 16.30 -35.53
CA TYR A 22 -18.64 14.90 -35.79
C TYR A 22 -19.39 14.24 -34.64
N ALA A 23 -20.17 13.22 -34.96
CA ALA A 23 -20.72 12.29 -33.98
C ALA A 23 -19.72 11.17 -33.69
N ILE A 24 -19.73 10.62 -32.48
CA ILE A 24 -18.89 9.47 -32.11
C ILE A 24 -19.75 8.33 -31.56
N LEU A 25 -19.47 7.08 -31.96
CA LEU A 25 -20.19 5.91 -31.47
C LEU A 25 -19.43 5.24 -30.32
N SER A 26 -20.09 5.11 -29.18
CA SER A 26 -19.72 4.24 -28.08
C SER A 26 -20.61 2.99 -28.07
N HIS A 27 -20.01 1.81 -28.16
CA HIS A 27 -20.74 0.55 -28.23
C HIS A 27 -19.91 -0.61 -27.72
N THR A 28 -20.55 -1.75 -27.44
CA THR A 28 -19.83 -3.00 -27.19
C THR A 28 -19.62 -3.74 -28.49
N TRP A 29 -18.37 -4.12 -28.79
CA TRP A 29 -18.07 -4.94 -29.96
C TRP A 29 -18.80 -6.29 -29.87
N GLU A 30 -19.35 -6.70 -31.00
CA GLU A 30 -19.99 -8.00 -31.18
C GLU A 30 -19.24 -8.81 -32.24
N ASP A 31 -19.80 -9.94 -32.65
CA ASP A 31 -19.29 -10.68 -33.78
C ASP A 31 -19.57 -9.92 -35.08
N GLU A 32 -18.67 -10.02 -36.05
CA GLU A 32 -18.80 -9.37 -37.37
C GLU A 32 -18.75 -7.84 -37.35
N GLU A 33 -17.80 -7.26 -36.62
CA GLU A 33 -17.50 -5.82 -36.75
C GLU A 33 -16.86 -5.50 -38.12
N VAL A 34 -17.12 -4.28 -38.61
CA VAL A 34 -16.50 -3.74 -39.83
C VAL A 34 -15.15 -3.15 -39.46
N THR A 35 -14.10 -3.58 -40.14
CA THR A 35 -12.73 -3.08 -39.97
C THR A 35 -12.44 -1.87 -40.86
N PHE A 36 -11.29 -1.23 -40.65
CA PHE A 36 -10.78 -0.16 -41.52
C PHE A 36 -10.62 -0.63 -42.98
N GLN A 37 -10.20 -1.88 -43.19
CA GLN A 37 -10.03 -2.46 -44.52
C GLN A 37 -11.38 -2.78 -45.17
N ASP A 38 -12.36 -3.24 -44.39
CA ASP A 38 -13.71 -3.53 -44.86
C ASP A 38 -14.42 -2.25 -45.36
N ILE A 39 -14.35 -1.16 -44.59
CA ILE A 39 -15.06 0.08 -44.95
C ILE A 39 -14.45 0.78 -46.17
N ASN A 40 -13.17 0.55 -46.46
CA ASN A 40 -12.55 1.01 -47.71
C ASN A 40 -12.89 0.12 -48.92
N ASN A 41 -13.48 -1.06 -48.69
CA ASN A 41 -13.80 -2.05 -49.74
C ASN A 41 -15.25 -2.54 -49.61
N LEU A 42 -16.23 -1.62 -49.49
CA LEU A 42 -17.65 -1.95 -49.28
C LEU A 42 -18.30 -2.78 -50.39
N GLU A 43 -17.69 -2.82 -51.57
CA GLU A 43 -18.13 -3.64 -52.72
C GLU A 43 -17.72 -5.12 -52.57
N GLN A 44 -16.83 -5.45 -51.62
CA GLN A 44 -16.47 -6.83 -51.34
C GLN A 44 -17.68 -7.60 -50.77
N SER A 45 -17.94 -8.77 -51.35
CA SER A 45 -19.05 -9.63 -50.95
C SER A 45 -19.02 -9.94 -49.45
N GLY A 46 -20.11 -9.64 -48.75
CA GLY A 46 -20.30 -9.97 -47.34
C GLY A 46 -20.04 -8.83 -46.35
N VAL A 47 -19.33 -7.76 -46.72
CA VAL A 47 -19.07 -6.63 -45.80
C VAL A 47 -20.37 -5.97 -45.34
N ARG A 48 -21.30 -5.73 -46.27
CA ARG A 48 -22.61 -5.12 -45.96
C ARG A 48 -23.56 -6.04 -45.18
N LEU A 49 -23.27 -7.34 -45.11
CA LEU A 49 -24.05 -8.31 -44.34
C LEU A 49 -23.62 -8.38 -42.88
N LYS A 50 -22.43 -7.85 -42.55
CA LYS A 50 -21.91 -7.80 -41.19
C LYS A 50 -22.84 -7.00 -40.29
N THR A 51 -23.11 -7.51 -39.09
CA THR A 51 -23.94 -6.82 -38.10
C THR A 51 -23.39 -5.44 -37.74
N GLY A 52 -22.06 -5.30 -37.64
CA GLY A 52 -21.38 -4.02 -37.37
C GLY A 52 -21.63 -2.96 -38.46
N PHE A 53 -21.89 -3.36 -39.71
CA PHE A 53 -22.23 -2.42 -40.78
C PHE A 53 -23.54 -1.70 -40.50
N SER A 54 -24.54 -2.40 -39.95
CA SER A 54 -25.81 -1.79 -39.58
C SER A 54 -25.64 -0.71 -38.49
N LYS A 55 -24.70 -0.91 -37.55
CA LYS A 55 -24.39 0.09 -36.51
C LYS A 55 -23.80 1.36 -37.13
N ILE A 56 -22.88 1.21 -38.08
CA ILE A 56 -22.25 2.33 -38.80
C ILE A 56 -23.30 3.12 -39.59
N VAL A 57 -24.16 2.43 -40.35
CA VAL A 57 -25.22 3.07 -41.14
C VAL A 57 -26.18 3.83 -40.23
N LYS A 58 -26.62 3.23 -39.12
CA LYS A 58 -27.50 3.90 -38.17
C LYS A 58 -26.85 5.10 -37.48
N THR A 59 -25.58 4.98 -37.09
CA THR A 59 -24.78 6.09 -36.56
C THR A 59 -24.74 7.26 -37.55
N CYS A 60 -24.45 6.98 -38.83
CA CYS A 60 -24.41 8.01 -39.87
C CYS A 60 -25.79 8.61 -40.17
N GLU A 61 -26.85 7.80 -40.12
CA GLU A 61 -28.23 8.27 -40.28
C GLU A 61 -28.63 9.25 -39.18
N ILE A 62 -28.39 8.90 -37.92
CA ILE A 62 -28.71 9.76 -36.76
C ILE A 62 -27.83 11.02 -36.78
N ALA A 63 -26.53 10.89 -37.09
CA ALA A 63 -25.64 12.03 -37.24
C ALA A 63 -26.16 13.04 -38.30
N ARG A 64 -26.64 12.57 -39.46
CA ARG A 64 -27.25 13.44 -40.48
C ARG A 64 -28.52 14.14 -40.02
N GLN A 65 -29.34 13.48 -39.19
CA GLN A 65 -30.53 14.10 -38.61
C GLN A 65 -30.19 15.25 -37.65
N MET A 66 -28.94 15.30 -37.16
CA MET A 66 -28.39 16.37 -36.35
C MET A 66 -27.46 17.30 -37.15
N ASP A 67 -27.55 17.29 -38.49
CA ASP A 67 -26.73 18.09 -39.42
C ASP A 67 -25.21 17.82 -39.36
N LEU A 68 -24.79 16.68 -38.81
CA LEU A 68 -23.39 16.27 -38.75
C LEU A 68 -22.98 15.50 -40.02
N ARG A 69 -21.99 16.05 -40.73
CA ARG A 69 -21.44 15.47 -41.97
C ARG A 69 -20.49 14.29 -41.72
N PHE A 70 -19.99 14.16 -40.50
CA PHE A 70 -18.98 13.17 -40.15
C PHE A 70 -19.37 12.39 -38.91
N ALA A 71 -18.97 11.12 -38.89
CA ALA A 71 -19.10 10.24 -37.74
C ALA A 71 -17.80 9.46 -37.50
N TRP A 72 -17.56 9.04 -36.26
CA TRP A 72 -16.43 8.21 -35.88
C TRP A 72 -16.89 6.92 -35.20
N VAL A 73 -16.28 5.80 -35.60
CA VAL A 73 -16.50 4.47 -35.03
C VAL A 73 -15.16 3.76 -34.91
N ASP A 74 -14.78 3.35 -33.71
CA ASP A 74 -13.45 2.79 -33.37
C ASP A 74 -13.09 1.49 -34.12
N THR A 75 -14.09 0.75 -34.58
CA THR A 75 -13.89 -0.50 -35.32
C THR A 75 -13.34 -0.27 -36.73
N CYS A 76 -13.76 0.81 -37.39
CA CYS A 76 -13.42 1.10 -38.79
C CYS A 76 -12.73 2.45 -39.03
N CYS A 77 -12.65 3.35 -38.05
CA CYS A 77 -11.93 4.64 -38.14
C CYS A 77 -10.50 4.60 -37.59
N ILE A 78 -10.02 3.42 -37.18
CA ILE A 78 -8.64 3.20 -36.73
C ILE A 78 -8.07 2.07 -37.57
N ASP A 79 -6.97 2.32 -38.27
CA ASP A 79 -6.21 1.25 -38.91
C ASP A 79 -5.41 0.46 -37.85
N LYS A 80 -6.03 -0.60 -37.37
CA LYS A 80 -5.43 -1.52 -36.39
C LYS A 80 -4.27 -2.34 -36.96
N SER A 81 -4.03 -2.30 -38.28
CA SER A 81 -2.87 -2.94 -38.92
C SER A 81 -1.60 -2.10 -38.80
N SER A 82 -1.74 -0.78 -38.62
CA SER A 82 -0.65 0.15 -38.35
C SER A 82 -0.44 0.32 -36.85
N SER A 83 0.68 -0.17 -36.32
CA SER A 83 1.01 -0.03 -34.89
C SER A 83 1.20 1.41 -34.46
N ALA A 84 1.73 2.26 -35.36
CA ALA A 84 1.88 3.69 -35.12
C ALA A 84 0.52 4.39 -34.99
N GLU A 85 -0.39 4.13 -35.94
CA GLU A 85 -1.74 4.70 -35.91
C GLU A 85 -2.54 4.20 -34.71
N LEU A 86 -2.47 2.91 -34.40
CA LEU A 86 -3.12 2.35 -33.21
C LEU A 86 -2.62 3.02 -31.93
N SER A 87 -1.30 3.27 -31.82
CA SER A 87 -0.71 3.93 -30.66
C SER A 87 -1.15 5.38 -30.54
N GLU A 88 -1.18 6.12 -31.66
CA GLU A 88 -1.69 7.50 -31.71
C GLU A 88 -3.17 7.54 -31.31
N ALA A 89 -3.97 6.64 -31.87
CA ALA A 89 -5.40 6.57 -31.61
C ALA A 89 -5.72 6.28 -30.15
N ILE A 90 -5.04 5.32 -29.52
CA ILE A 90 -5.25 5.02 -28.10
C ILE A 90 -4.88 6.21 -27.22
N ASN A 91 -3.76 6.88 -27.49
CA ASN A 91 -3.34 8.07 -26.73
C ASN A 91 -4.26 9.29 -26.96
N SER A 92 -4.99 9.34 -28.08
CA SER A 92 -5.87 10.45 -28.46
C SER A 92 -7.35 10.20 -28.18
N MET A 93 -7.76 8.97 -27.91
CA MET A 93 -9.15 8.55 -27.87
C MET A 93 -10.00 9.37 -26.89
N PHE A 94 -9.49 9.64 -25.70
CA PHE A 94 -10.20 10.49 -24.73
C PHE A 94 -10.46 11.89 -25.29
N SER A 95 -9.47 12.49 -25.96
CA SER A 95 -9.61 13.80 -26.60
C SER A 95 -10.65 13.74 -27.72
N TRP A 96 -10.67 12.68 -28.53
CA TRP A 96 -11.65 12.51 -29.60
C TRP A 96 -13.08 12.34 -29.07
N TYR A 97 -13.27 11.63 -27.95
CA TYR A 97 -14.59 11.61 -27.30
C TYR A 97 -14.95 12.98 -26.72
N LYS A 98 -14.01 13.64 -26.03
CA LYS A 98 -14.24 14.95 -25.42
C LYS A 98 -14.65 16.03 -26.42
N HIS A 99 -14.04 16.05 -27.61
CA HIS A 99 -14.30 17.07 -28.64
C HIS A 99 -15.39 16.65 -29.65
N SER A 100 -15.99 15.46 -29.51
CA SER A 100 -17.14 15.09 -30.33
C SER A 100 -18.33 16.02 -30.05
N THR A 101 -19.11 16.32 -31.09
CA THR A 101 -20.34 17.12 -30.93
C THR A 101 -21.38 16.36 -30.12
N VAL A 102 -21.45 15.04 -30.32
CA VAL A 102 -22.33 14.13 -29.59
C VAL A 102 -21.74 12.71 -29.59
N CYS A 103 -21.83 12.04 -28.45
CA CYS A 103 -21.53 10.62 -28.31
C CYS A 103 -22.83 9.82 -28.28
N PHE A 104 -23.02 8.92 -29.24
CA PHE A 104 -24.12 7.96 -29.24
C PHE A 104 -23.68 6.73 -28.47
N VAL A 105 -24.39 6.39 -27.40
CA VAL A 105 -24.19 5.13 -26.67
C VAL A 105 -25.26 4.14 -27.11
N PHE A 106 -24.86 3.14 -27.88
CA PHE A 106 -25.76 2.08 -28.34
C PHE A 106 -25.65 0.84 -27.44
N LEU A 107 -26.76 0.48 -26.81
CA LEU A 107 -26.88 -0.66 -25.90
C LEU A 107 -27.64 -1.79 -26.57
N SER A 108 -26.92 -2.68 -27.25
CA SER A 108 -27.51 -3.79 -28.02
C SER A 108 -28.26 -4.81 -27.16
N ASP A 109 -27.92 -4.89 -25.87
CA ASP A 109 -28.52 -5.79 -24.87
C ASP A 109 -29.58 -5.12 -23.99
N LEU A 110 -29.95 -3.86 -24.26
CA LEU A 110 -31.06 -3.19 -23.60
C LEU A 110 -32.37 -3.38 -24.41
N PRO A 111 -33.41 -4.01 -23.84
CA PRO A 111 -34.67 -4.24 -24.55
C PRO A 111 -35.31 -2.94 -25.04
N ALA A 112 -36.05 -3.05 -26.15
CA ALA A 112 -36.89 -1.96 -26.64
C ALA A 112 -37.90 -1.52 -25.58
N LEU A 113 -38.35 -0.27 -25.67
CA LEU A 113 -39.47 0.17 -24.85
C LEU A 113 -40.73 -0.55 -25.36
N GLU A 114 -41.30 -1.45 -24.56
CA GLU A 114 -42.67 -1.89 -24.81
C GLU A 114 -43.58 -0.66 -24.76
N ASN A 115 -44.68 -0.66 -25.53
CA ASN A 115 -45.67 0.43 -25.55
C ASN A 115 -46.17 0.70 -24.12
N SER A 116 -45.45 1.53 -23.37
CA SER A 116 -45.78 1.79 -21.98
C SER A 116 -47.08 2.55 -22.01
N VAL A 117 -48.12 1.96 -21.42
CA VAL A 117 -49.33 2.65 -21.00
C VAL A 117 -48.86 3.92 -20.31
N LEU A 118 -48.97 5.05 -21.02
CA LEU A 118 -48.69 6.38 -20.50
C LEU A 118 -49.65 6.57 -19.33
N GLN A 119 -49.20 6.28 -18.11
CA GLN A 119 -49.90 6.72 -16.91
C GLN A 119 -49.74 8.24 -16.88
N PRO A 120 -50.82 9.02 -17.08
CA PRO A 120 -50.71 10.43 -17.46
C PRO A 120 -50.14 11.37 -16.39
N ASN A 121 -49.83 10.86 -15.18
CA ASN A 121 -49.57 11.68 -14.00
C ASN A 121 -48.26 11.39 -13.26
N SER A 122 -47.24 10.82 -13.91
CA SER A 122 -45.89 10.77 -13.31
C SER A 122 -44.91 11.59 -14.15
N ALA A 123 -44.34 12.63 -13.54
CA ALA A 123 -43.28 13.43 -14.14
C ALA A 123 -42.18 12.50 -14.69
N ARG A 124 -41.93 12.59 -16.02
CA ARG A 124 -40.89 11.91 -16.82
C ARG A 124 -39.92 11.04 -16.00
N ARG A 125 -40.35 9.82 -15.65
CA ARG A 125 -39.50 8.84 -14.99
C ARG A 125 -38.59 8.20 -16.04
N PHE A 126 -37.31 8.03 -15.73
CA PHE A 126 -36.38 7.25 -16.56
C PHE A 126 -37.01 5.87 -16.87
N PRO A 127 -37.02 5.41 -18.13
CA PRO A 127 -37.95 4.36 -18.56
C PRO A 127 -37.50 2.93 -18.24
N TYR A 128 -36.32 2.75 -17.66
CA TYR A 128 -35.79 1.45 -17.23
C TYR A 128 -35.56 1.41 -15.72
N SER A 129 -35.54 0.22 -15.12
CA SER A 129 -35.06 0.07 -13.75
C SER A 129 -33.53 0.19 -13.70
N GLN A 130 -32.98 0.47 -12.52
CA GLN A 130 -31.53 0.53 -12.32
C GLN A 130 -30.86 -0.82 -12.61
N GLU A 131 -31.52 -1.91 -12.26
CA GLU A 131 -31.02 -3.28 -12.49
C GLU A 131 -30.96 -3.61 -13.98
N THR A 132 -32.02 -3.31 -14.74
CA THR A 132 -32.06 -3.58 -16.19
C THR A 132 -31.03 -2.74 -16.94
N PHE A 133 -30.94 -1.44 -16.63
CA PHE A 133 -29.97 -0.55 -17.28
C PHE A 133 -28.53 -0.86 -16.86
N GLY A 134 -28.29 -1.11 -15.58
CA GLY A 134 -26.97 -1.43 -15.04
C GLY A 134 -26.44 -2.81 -15.45
N ALA A 135 -27.32 -3.73 -15.86
CA ALA A 135 -26.95 -5.05 -16.36
C ALA A 135 -26.38 -5.03 -17.79
N CYS A 136 -26.53 -3.93 -18.54
CA CYS A 136 -25.95 -3.81 -19.88
C CYS A 136 -24.43 -4.01 -19.85
N ARG A 137 -23.91 -4.84 -20.76
CA ARG A 137 -22.47 -5.16 -20.85
C ARG A 137 -21.62 -3.90 -20.97
N TRP A 138 -22.16 -2.84 -21.57
CA TRP A 138 -21.49 -1.56 -21.73
C TRP A 138 -20.89 -1.02 -20.42
N PHE A 139 -21.58 -1.14 -19.28
CA PHE A 139 -21.06 -0.65 -17.99
C PHE A 139 -19.90 -1.47 -17.43
N SER A 140 -19.70 -2.69 -17.89
CA SER A 140 -18.62 -3.57 -17.44
C SER A 140 -17.40 -3.56 -18.36
N ARG A 141 -17.39 -2.83 -19.47
CA ARG A 141 -16.24 -2.74 -20.38
C ARG A 141 -15.24 -1.67 -19.92
N GLY A 142 -13.94 -1.93 -20.04
CA GLY A 142 -12.90 -0.95 -19.64
C GLY A 142 -12.97 0.36 -20.43
N TRP A 143 -12.94 0.27 -21.77
CA TRP A 143 -12.90 1.42 -22.68
C TRP A 143 -14.11 2.36 -22.53
N THR A 144 -15.31 1.83 -22.29
CA THR A 144 -16.54 2.64 -22.18
C THR A 144 -16.54 3.60 -20.98
N LEU A 145 -15.59 3.47 -20.04
CA LEU A 145 -15.43 4.40 -18.93
C LEU A 145 -15.07 5.81 -19.43
N GLN A 146 -14.07 5.91 -20.30
CA GLN A 146 -13.71 7.20 -20.89
C GLN A 146 -14.77 7.69 -21.86
N GLU A 147 -15.46 6.79 -22.56
CA GLU A 147 -16.54 7.11 -23.50
C GLU A 147 -17.77 7.72 -22.79
N LEU A 148 -17.97 7.40 -21.51
CA LEU A 148 -18.98 8.01 -20.65
C LEU A 148 -18.55 9.40 -20.13
N ILE A 149 -17.29 9.49 -19.66
CA ILE A 149 -16.78 10.63 -18.90
C ILE A 149 -16.34 11.77 -19.82
N ALA A 150 -15.62 11.45 -20.90
CA ALA A 150 -14.97 12.44 -21.75
C ALA A 150 -15.94 13.38 -22.49
N PRO A 151 -16.96 12.89 -23.23
CA PRO A 151 -17.84 13.76 -24.03
C PRO A 151 -18.77 14.58 -23.14
N ASP A 152 -19.03 15.83 -23.51
CA ASP A 152 -20.00 16.67 -22.79
C ASP A 152 -21.45 16.28 -23.11
N HIS A 153 -21.71 15.84 -24.35
CA HIS A 153 -23.03 15.43 -24.83
C HIS A 153 -23.07 13.92 -25.14
N VAL A 154 -23.99 13.20 -24.49
CA VAL A 154 -24.18 11.76 -24.70
C VAL A 154 -25.67 11.47 -24.83
N GLU A 155 -26.06 10.74 -25.87
CA GLU A 155 -27.40 10.22 -26.09
C GLU A 155 -27.40 8.69 -26.04
N PHE A 156 -28.26 8.11 -25.19
CA PHE A 156 -28.38 6.67 -25.00
C PHE A 156 -29.50 6.10 -25.86
N PHE A 157 -29.18 5.00 -26.54
CA PHE A 157 -30.06 4.26 -27.43
C PHE A 157 -30.15 2.80 -26.99
N ASN A 158 -31.36 2.24 -27.03
CA ASN A 158 -31.59 0.82 -26.76
C ASN A 158 -31.31 -0.04 -28.01
N SER A 159 -31.57 -1.35 -27.93
CA SER A 159 -31.35 -2.32 -29.02
C SER A 159 -32.07 -2.00 -30.34
N ARG A 160 -33.09 -1.13 -30.34
CA ARG A 160 -33.82 -0.69 -31.54
C ARG A 160 -33.42 0.70 -32.04
N TRP A 161 -32.34 1.28 -31.52
CA TRP A 161 -31.95 2.66 -31.80
C TRP A 161 -33.02 3.69 -31.38
N GLU A 162 -33.80 3.38 -30.36
CA GLU A 162 -34.73 4.33 -29.75
C GLU A 162 -33.97 5.14 -28.69
N GLN A 163 -33.91 6.46 -28.86
CA GLN A 163 -33.32 7.36 -27.88
C GLN A 163 -34.20 7.41 -26.63
N PHE A 164 -33.65 7.08 -25.47
CA PHE A 164 -34.43 7.00 -24.22
C PHE A 164 -33.90 7.90 -23.09
N CYS A 165 -32.63 8.31 -23.15
CA CYS A 165 -32.05 9.26 -22.19
C CYS A 165 -30.89 10.06 -22.79
N ARG A 166 -30.68 11.30 -22.31
CA ARG A 166 -29.42 12.03 -22.46
C ARG A 166 -28.65 11.94 -21.15
N LYS A 167 -27.32 11.91 -21.17
CA LYS A 167 -26.51 11.81 -19.93
C LYS A 167 -26.92 12.81 -18.85
N TYR A 168 -27.23 14.05 -19.23
CA TYR A 168 -27.67 15.08 -18.29
C TYR A 168 -28.98 14.74 -17.55
N ASP A 169 -29.89 14.03 -18.22
CA ASP A 169 -31.22 13.70 -17.70
C ASP A 169 -31.21 12.44 -16.83
N CYS A 170 -30.17 11.60 -16.91
CA CYS A 170 -30.00 10.36 -16.11
C CYS A 170 -28.75 10.36 -15.22
N LEU A 171 -28.25 11.53 -14.79
CA LEU A 171 -27.07 11.62 -13.93
C LEU A 171 -27.19 10.83 -12.61
N GLU A 172 -28.39 10.76 -12.02
CA GLU A 172 -28.62 10.03 -10.77
C GLU A 172 -28.35 8.53 -10.95
N ILE A 173 -29.11 7.89 -11.84
CA ILE A 173 -28.99 6.45 -12.09
C ILE A 173 -27.61 6.08 -12.67
N LEU A 174 -26.99 6.94 -13.48
CA LEU A 174 -25.62 6.74 -13.94
C LEU A 174 -24.62 6.79 -12.78
N SER A 175 -24.78 7.73 -11.85
CA SER A 175 -23.95 7.82 -10.64
C SER A 175 -24.11 6.57 -9.77
N ASP A 176 -25.33 6.07 -9.63
CA ASP A 176 -25.62 4.88 -8.81
C ASP A 176 -25.05 3.59 -9.43
N ILE A 177 -25.14 3.44 -10.75
CA ILE A 177 -24.59 2.27 -11.47
C ILE A 177 -23.06 2.29 -11.48
N THR A 178 -22.45 3.46 -11.68
CA THR A 178 -21.00 3.56 -11.97
C THR A 178 -20.14 3.94 -10.77
N GLY A 179 -20.73 4.49 -9.71
CA GLY A 179 -20.01 5.11 -8.60
C GLY A 179 -19.29 6.42 -8.97
N ILE A 180 -19.52 6.95 -10.18
CA ILE A 180 -18.93 8.23 -10.63
C ILE A 180 -19.82 9.36 -10.16
N SER A 181 -19.25 10.33 -9.43
CA SER A 181 -20.03 11.47 -8.96
C SER A 181 -20.71 12.23 -10.11
N ARG A 182 -21.92 12.72 -9.85
CA ARG A 182 -22.69 13.57 -10.80
C ARG A 182 -21.87 14.76 -11.33
N SER A 183 -20.97 15.31 -10.52
CA SER A 183 -20.08 16.42 -10.91
C SER A 183 -19.07 16.06 -12.00
N VAL A 184 -18.59 14.82 -12.01
CA VAL A 184 -17.69 14.28 -13.04
C VAL A 184 -18.49 13.86 -14.27
N LEU A 185 -19.65 13.22 -14.10
CA LEU A 185 -20.53 12.86 -15.22
C LEU A 185 -21.03 14.08 -15.99
N LYS A 186 -21.28 15.20 -15.29
CA LYS A 186 -21.69 16.47 -15.90
C LYS A 186 -20.55 17.16 -16.66
N SER A 187 -19.30 17.04 -16.20
CA SER A 187 -18.15 17.62 -16.89
C SER A 187 -16.85 16.92 -16.50
N SER A 188 -16.08 16.52 -17.50
CA SER A 188 -14.75 15.92 -17.35
C SER A 188 -13.73 16.87 -16.69
N SER A 189 -14.00 18.18 -16.64
CA SER A 189 -13.16 19.17 -15.93
C SER A 189 -12.98 18.87 -14.43
N SER A 190 -13.92 18.14 -13.83
CA SER A 190 -13.85 17.72 -12.42
C SER A 190 -12.77 16.66 -12.16
N LEU A 191 -12.29 15.93 -13.19
CA LEU A 191 -11.31 14.86 -13.06
C LEU A 191 -10.01 15.28 -12.37
N ARG A 192 -9.55 16.51 -12.60
CA ARG A 192 -8.29 17.04 -12.05
C ARG A 192 -8.31 17.12 -10.52
N ARG A 193 -9.48 17.34 -9.92
CA ARG A 193 -9.65 17.48 -8.46
C ARG A 193 -10.02 16.16 -7.77
N THR A 194 -10.38 15.15 -8.56
CA THR A 194 -10.77 13.83 -8.04
C THR A 194 -9.52 13.04 -7.65
N PRO A 195 -9.48 12.46 -6.43
CA PRO A 195 -8.36 11.63 -6.01
C PRO A 195 -8.08 10.47 -6.98
N ILE A 196 -6.82 10.13 -7.15
CA ILE A 196 -6.37 9.02 -8.01
C ILE A 196 -7.07 7.70 -7.64
N ALA A 197 -7.17 7.38 -6.34
CA ALA A 197 -7.86 6.17 -5.88
C ALA A 197 -9.34 6.11 -6.32
N VAL A 198 -10.04 7.25 -6.26
CA VAL A 198 -11.45 7.35 -6.67
C VAL A 198 -11.55 7.09 -8.17
N LYS A 199 -10.66 7.69 -8.98
CA LYS A 199 -10.62 7.44 -10.43
C LYS A 199 -10.34 5.98 -10.77
N MET A 200 -9.40 5.34 -10.05
CA MET A 200 -9.12 3.90 -10.20
C MET A 200 -10.33 3.04 -9.82
N SER A 201 -11.10 3.43 -8.80
CA SER A 201 -12.29 2.68 -8.34
C SER A 201 -13.36 2.52 -9.41
N TRP A 202 -13.51 3.49 -10.33
CA TRP A 202 -14.48 3.42 -11.44
C TRP A 202 -14.16 2.32 -12.46
N ALA A 203 -12.93 1.83 -12.46
CA ALA A 203 -12.47 0.73 -13.29
C ALA A 203 -12.38 -0.61 -12.54
N ALA A 204 -12.69 -0.64 -11.24
CA ALA A 204 -12.47 -1.80 -10.39
C ALA A 204 -13.28 -3.04 -10.81
N SER A 205 -14.52 -2.85 -11.27
CA SER A 205 -15.41 -3.91 -11.75
C SER A 205 -15.40 -4.10 -13.27
N ARG A 206 -14.59 -3.31 -14.00
CA ARG A 206 -14.55 -3.32 -15.46
C ARG A 206 -13.59 -4.37 -16.00
N GLN A 207 -13.93 -4.92 -17.15
CA GLN A 207 -13.23 -6.00 -17.82
C GLN A 207 -12.73 -5.56 -19.20
N THR A 208 -11.60 -6.12 -19.60
CA THR A 208 -10.95 -5.86 -20.88
C THR A 208 -10.59 -7.17 -21.55
N LYS A 209 -10.55 -7.17 -22.90
CA LYS A 209 -10.19 -8.37 -23.68
C LYS A 209 -8.70 -8.68 -23.57
N ARG A 210 -7.86 -7.66 -23.75
CA ARG A 210 -6.42 -7.75 -23.47
C ARG A 210 -6.15 -7.23 -22.08
N ILE A 211 -5.15 -7.80 -21.41
CA ILE A 211 -4.85 -7.43 -20.03
C ILE A 211 -4.24 -6.03 -19.93
N GLU A 212 -3.49 -5.62 -20.96
CA GLU A 212 -2.86 -4.31 -21.06
C GLU A 212 -3.89 -3.19 -21.22
N ASP A 213 -5.03 -3.48 -21.86
CA ASP A 213 -6.13 -2.51 -22.01
C ASP A 213 -6.70 -2.07 -20.66
N ARG A 214 -6.46 -2.82 -19.56
CA ARG A 214 -6.79 -2.36 -18.19
C ARG A 214 -6.07 -1.06 -17.83
N ALA A 215 -4.88 -0.86 -18.39
CA ALA A 215 -4.11 0.37 -18.26
C ALA A 215 -4.46 1.37 -19.35
N TYR A 216 -4.50 0.92 -20.62
CA TYR A 216 -4.65 1.82 -21.76
C TYR A 216 -6.01 2.51 -21.81
N SER A 217 -7.08 1.86 -21.36
CA SER A 217 -8.42 2.48 -21.25
C SER A 217 -8.52 3.59 -20.20
N LEU A 218 -7.47 3.79 -19.37
CA LEU A 218 -7.44 4.79 -18.31
C LEU A 218 -6.56 6.00 -18.64
N LEU A 219 -5.82 5.99 -19.76
CA LEU A 219 -4.85 7.04 -20.10
C LEU A 219 -5.46 8.43 -20.06
N GLY A 220 -6.60 8.62 -20.72
CA GLY A 220 -7.28 9.92 -20.73
C GLY A 220 -7.92 10.33 -19.41
N ILE A 221 -8.29 9.36 -18.56
CA ILE A 221 -8.81 9.64 -17.20
C ILE A 221 -7.70 10.19 -16.28
N PHE A 222 -6.47 9.78 -16.54
CA PHE A 222 -5.28 10.22 -15.80
C PHE A 222 -4.48 11.31 -16.52
N ASP A 223 -4.85 11.66 -17.76
CA ASP A 223 -4.11 12.61 -18.61
C ASP A 223 -2.65 12.18 -18.83
N ILE A 224 -2.46 10.90 -19.18
CA ILE A 224 -1.16 10.27 -19.38
C ILE A 224 -0.98 9.84 -20.83
N ASN A 225 0.23 10.05 -21.36
CA ASN A 225 0.67 9.42 -22.60
C ASN A 225 1.80 8.42 -22.32
N MET A 226 1.72 7.24 -22.94
CA MET A 226 2.76 6.22 -22.84
C MET A 226 2.77 5.30 -24.07
N PRO A 227 3.88 4.57 -24.35
CA PRO A 227 3.93 3.61 -25.46
C PRO A 227 3.00 2.39 -25.28
N MET A 228 2.32 1.99 -26.34
CA MET A 228 1.43 0.81 -26.36
C MET A 228 2.21 -0.47 -26.65
N ILE A 229 2.56 -1.23 -25.60
CA ILE A 229 3.30 -2.49 -25.70
C ILE A 229 2.37 -3.66 -25.40
N TYR A 230 1.73 -4.21 -26.43
CA TYR A 230 0.94 -5.43 -26.29
C TYR A 230 1.85 -6.66 -26.11
N GLY A 231 1.56 -7.49 -25.10
CA GLY A 231 2.39 -8.64 -24.70
C GLY A 231 3.18 -8.41 -23.41
N GLU A 232 3.17 -7.21 -22.83
CA GLU A 232 3.83 -6.94 -21.54
C GLU A 232 3.00 -7.41 -20.33
N GLY A 233 1.75 -7.79 -20.54
CA GLY A 233 0.88 -8.35 -19.51
C GLY A 233 0.54 -7.34 -18.41
N HIS A 234 0.63 -7.78 -17.15
CA HIS A 234 0.33 -6.95 -15.97
C HIS A 234 1.25 -5.73 -15.82
N LYS A 235 2.40 -5.69 -16.51
CA LYS A 235 3.36 -4.57 -16.45
C LYS A 235 2.78 -3.27 -16.97
N ALA A 236 1.82 -3.32 -17.91
CA ALA A 236 1.15 -2.15 -18.44
C ALA A 236 0.48 -1.31 -17.34
N PHE A 237 -0.21 -1.96 -16.39
CA PHE A 237 -0.88 -1.26 -15.28
C PHE A 237 0.10 -0.68 -14.26
N ARG A 238 1.26 -1.31 -14.07
CA ARG A 238 2.33 -0.72 -13.26
C ARG A 238 2.91 0.51 -13.93
N ARG A 239 3.21 0.44 -15.22
CA ARG A 239 3.72 1.58 -15.99
C ARG A 239 2.74 2.76 -15.94
N LEU A 240 1.43 2.51 -16.06
CA LEU A 240 0.42 3.55 -15.84
C LEU A 240 0.58 4.20 -14.46
N GLN A 241 0.68 3.42 -13.39
CA GLN A 241 0.86 3.97 -12.04
C GLN A 241 2.19 4.73 -11.90
N GLU A 242 3.26 4.30 -12.59
CA GLU A 242 4.53 5.02 -12.62
C GLU A 242 4.42 6.36 -13.37
N GLU A 243 3.74 6.41 -14.51
CA GLU A 243 3.50 7.68 -15.21
C GLU A 243 2.64 8.62 -14.37
N VAL A 244 1.55 8.12 -13.77
CA VAL A 244 0.73 8.89 -12.83
C VAL A 244 1.57 9.43 -11.68
N ALA A 245 2.42 8.59 -11.09
CA ALA A 245 3.34 8.96 -10.01
C ALA A 245 4.36 10.05 -10.38
N ARG A 246 4.68 10.25 -11.67
CA ARG A 246 5.58 11.33 -12.11
C ARG A 246 4.86 12.68 -12.23
N GLU A 247 3.57 12.67 -12.52
CA GLU A 247 2.78 13.88 -12.82
C GLU A 247 2.00 14.42 -11.61
N THR A 248 1.96 13.71 -10.49
CA THR A 248 1.16 14.11 -9.31
C THR A 248 1.82 13.77 -7.97
N ASN A 249 1.48 14.55 -6.94
CA ASN A 249 1.78 14.26 -5.54
C ASN A 249 0.58 13.66 -4.77
N ASP A 250 -0.44 13.20 -5.49
CA ASP A 250 -1.64 12.60 -4.90
C ASP A 250 -1.34 11.19 -4.34
N LEU A 251 -1.12 11.12 -3.03
CA LEU A 251 -0.84 9.88 -2.29
C LEU A 251 -1.99 8.86 -2.33
N SER A 252 -3.21 9.23 -2.75
CA SER A 252 -4.27 8.24 -2.95
C SER A 252 -3.93 7.21 -4.03
N LEU A 253 -2.94 7.46 -4.89
CA LEU A 253 -2.36 6.44 -5.77
C LEU A 253 -1.95 5.15 -5.02
N PHE A 254 -1.55 5.27 -3.75
CA PHE A 254 -1.10 4.16 -2.92
C PHE A 254 -2.22 3.61 -2.01
N ALA A 255 -3.44 4.14 -2.11
CA ALA A 255 -4.58 3.77 -1.29
C ALA A 255 -5.38 2.62 -1.92
N TRP A 256 -4.79 1.43 -1.94
CA TRP A 256 -5.42 0.21 -2.47
C TRP A 256 -5.41 -0.92 -1.43
N ARG A 257 -6.29 -1.91 -1.59
CA ARG A 257 -6.40 -3.10 -0.73
C ARG A 257 -6.37 -4.38 -1.55
N ALA A 258 -5.51 -5.33 -1.18
CA ALA A 258 -5.52 -6.67 -1.73
C ALA A 258 -6.71 -7.46 -1.16
N ALA A 259 -7.34 -8.28 -1.99
CA ALA A 259 -8.37 -9.21 -1.53
C ALA A 259 -7.77 -10.26 -0.59
N LEU A 260 -8.45 -10.53 0.53
CA LEU A 260 -8.18 -11.69 1.37
C LEU A 260 -8.62 -12.93 0.59
N ILE A 261 -7.69 -13.85 0.28
CA ILE A 261 -8.02 -15.11 -0.37
C ILE A 261 -8.36 -16.10 0.73
N GLU A 262 -9.63 -16.47 0.88
CA GLU A 262 -10.04 -17.54 1.79
C GLU A 262 -9.42 -18.87 1.33
N GLY A 263 -8.68 -19.55 2.20
CA GLY A 263 -8.09 -20.87 1.93
C GLY A 263 -6.85 -20.89 1.03
N GLY A 264 -6.38 -19.74 0.53
CA GLY A 264 -5.11 -19.60 -0.18
C GLY A 264 -4.15 -18.71 0.60
N GLY A 265 -2.85 -19.04 0.64
CA GLY A 265 -1.85 -18.18 1.27
C GLY A 265 -1.80 -16.82 0.59
N ALA A 266 -2.45 -15.81 1.19
CA ALA A 266 -2.37 -14.45 0.71
C ALA A 266 -0.92 -13.96 0.85
N GLN A 267 -0.42 -13.31 -0.20
CA GLN A 267 0.92 -12.72 -0.17
C GLN A 267 0.96 -11.66 0.95
N VAL A 268 1.80 -11.89 1.97
CA VAL A 268 1.82 -11.08 3.20
C VAL A 268 2.45 -9.71 2.90
N PHE A 269 3.48 -9.70 2.06
CA PHE A 269 4.17 -8.48 1.64
C PHE A 269 3.98 -8.17 0.17
N ARG A 270 3.75 -6.89 -0.12
CA ARG A 270 3.55 -6.37 -1.46
C ARG A 270 4.46 -5.16 -1.71
N GLY A 271 4.62 -4.81 -2.98
CA GLY A 271 5.17 -3.50 -3.34
C GLY A 271 4.18 -2.37 -3.05
N ILE A 272 4.58 -1.14 -3.35
CA ILE A 272 3.75 0.06 -3.14
C ILE A 272 2.66 0.23 -4.21
N PHE A 273 2.83 -0.33 -5.40
CA PHE A 273 1.84 -0.25 -6.49
C PHE A 273 0.84 -1.41 -6.47
N ALA A 274 -0.39 -1.11 -6.87
CA ALA A 274 -1.47 -2.08 -7.02
C ALA A 274 -1.24 -2.98 -8.26
N ARG A 275 -1.86 -4.16 -8.27
CA ARG A 275 -1.84 -5.11 -9.40
C ARG A 275 -2.93 -4.88 -10.42
N SER A 276 -4.03 -4.26 -10.02
CA SER A 276 -5.15 -3.93 -10.89
C SER A 276 -6.03 -2.84 -10.27
N PRO A 277 -6.90 -2.20 -11.06
CA PRO A 277 -7.92 -1.29 -10.53
C PRO A 277 -8.86 -1.93 -9.50
N ALA A 278 -9.03 -3.25 -9.51
CA ALA A 278 -9.90 -3.97 -8.59
C ALA A 278 -9.49 -3.78 -7.11
N GLU A 279 -8.20 -3.55 -6.84
CA GLU A 279 -7.70 -3.27 -5.48
C GLU A 279 -8.12 -1.87 -4.98
N PHE A 280 -8.75 -1.03 -5.80
CA PHE A 280 -9.31 0.28 -5.42
C PHE A 280 -10.84 0.27 -5.27
N SER A 281 -11.50 -0.89 -5.30
CA SER A 281 -12.98 -1.00 -5.31
C SER A 281 -13.69 -0.29 -4.17
N THR A 282 -13.04 -0.15 -3.01
CA THR A 282 -13.59 0.51 -1.81
C THR A 282 -13.35 2.01 -1.79
N CYS A 283 -12.63 2.59 -2.76
CA CYS A 283 -12.15 3.96 -2.70
C CYS A 283 -13.13 5.03 -3.22
N SER A 284 -14.32 4.65 -3.70
CA SER A 284 -15.27 5.59 -4.33
C SER A 284 -15.68 6.77 -3.43
N GLY A 285 -15.74 6.55 -2.12
CA GLY A 285 -16.10 7.57 -1.12
C GLY A 285 -14.93 8.38 -0.57
N MET A 286 -13.70 8.18 -1.06
CA MET A 286 -12.49 8.79 -0.50
C MET A 286 -12.44 10.31 -0.74
N ARG A 287 -12.02 11.05 0.29
CA ARG A 287 -11.89 12.52 0.26
C ARG A 287 -10.59 12.96 0.88
N ARG A 288 -10.06 14.12 0.46
CA ARG A 288 -8.89 14.74 1.10
C ARG A 288 -9.26 15.13 2.53
N SER A 289 -8.39 14.83 3.49
CA SER A 289 -8.60 15.24 4.87
C SER A 289 -8.56 16.77 4.98
N SER A 290 -9.45 17.34 5.79
CA SER A 290 -9.44 18.77 6.15
C SER A 290 -8.52 19.07 7.34
N THR A 291 -8.09 18.05 8.08
CA THR A 291 -7.15 18.20 9.19
C THR A 291 -5.73 18.34 8.64
N GLY A 292 -5.02 19.37 9.09
CA GLY A 292 -3.74 19.85 8.56
C GLY A 292 -2.54 18.92 8.77
N ILE A 293 -2.62 17.67 8.30
CA ILE A 293 -1.42 16.95 7.89
C ILE A 293 -0.79 17.85 6.83
N GLU A 294 0.38 18.42 7.16
CA GLU A 294 1.15 19.27 6.24
C GLU A 294 1.10 18.62 4.85
N PRO A 295 0.87 19.41 3.78
CA PRO A 295 0.89 18.86 2.43
C PRO A 295 2.18 18.07 2.27
N GLN A 296 2.06 16.74 2.22
CA GLN A 296 3.25 15.93 2.15
C GLN A 296 4.00 16.30 0.89
N ARG A 297 5.31 16.42 1.11
CA ARG A 297 6.31 16.75 0.12
C ARG A 297 6.24 15.73 -1.01
N GLU A 298 6.75 16.15 -2.17
CA GLU A 298 6.99 15.29 -3.33
C GLU A 298 7.41 13.87 -2.94
N PHE A 299 6.90 12.88 -3.67
CA PHE A 299 7.50 11.55 -3.70
C PHE A 299 8.21 11.37 -5.05
N THR A 300 9.22 10.53 -5.09
CA THR A 300 10.05 10.37 -6.30
C THR A 300 10.23 8.91 -6.64
N LEU A 301 10.07 8.57 -7.92
CA LEU A 301 10.44 7.24 -8.42
C LEU A 301 11.95 7.11 -8.51
N THR A 302 12.49 6.07 -7.89
CA THR A 302 13.92 5.74 -7.91
C THR A 302 14.11 4.27 -8.32
N ASN A 303 15.37 3.87 -8.54
CA ASN A 303 15.71 2.45 -8.72
C ASN A 303 15.58 1.62 -7.43
N LYS A 304 15.47 2.24 -6.25
CA LYS A 304 15.20 1.56 -4.97
C LYS A 304 13.71 1.37 -4.68
N GLY A 305 12.83 2.07 -5.38
CA GLY A 305 11.43 2.17 -4.99
C GLY A 305 10.84 3.56 -5.19
N VAL A 306 9.71 3.81 -4.55
CA VAL A 306 9.17 5.16 -4.36
C VAL A 306 9.77 5.74 -3.09
N ARG A 307 10.45 6.89 -3.22
CA ARG A 307 11.01 7.63 -2.10
C ARG A 307 9.97 8.60 -1.54
N PHE A 308 9.80 8.60 -0.23
CA PHE A 308 8.96 9.53 0.52
C PHE A 308 9.80 10.26 1.58
N GLU A 309 9.45 11.51 1.86
CA GLU A 309 9.86 12.24 3.05
C GLU A 309 8.62 12.40 3.94
N THR A 310 8.40 11.45 4.84
CA THR A 310 7.13 11.26 5.57
C THR A 310 7.34 11.01 7.05
N LYS A 311 6.35 11.34 7.87
CA LYS A 311 6.25 10.79 9.22
C LYS A 311 5.80 9.33 9.15
N LEU A 312 6.39 8.48 9.99
CA LEU A 312 5.96 7.09 10.19
C LEU A 312 5.62 6.88 11.66
N TYR A 313 4.61 6.07 11.93
CA TYR A 313 4.13 5.79 13.28
C TYR A 313 4.25 4.32 13.60
N LYS A 314 4.39 4.01 14.89
CA LYS A 314 4.57 2.63 15.36
C LYS A 314 3.21 1.95 15.28
N HIS A 315 3.17 0.76 14.69
CA HIS A 315 2.01 -0.09 14.75
C HIS A 315 2.31 -1.34 15.57
N THR A 316 1.24 -2.02 16.01
CA THR A 316 1.36 -3.37 16.55
C THR A 316 2.04 -4.31 15.53
N GLN A 317 2.61 -5.42 16.02
CA GLN A 317 3.31 -6.42 15.20
C GLN A 317 4.59 -5.93 14.49
N GLY A 318 5.10 -4.75 14.87
CA GLY A 318 6.35 -4.20 14.35
C GLY A 318 6.24 -3.69 12.91
N ALA A 319 5.06 -3.21 12.52
CA ALA A 319 4.84 -2.49 11.28
C ALA A 319 4.89 -0.98 11.54
N TYR A 320 5.04 -0.20 10.47
CA TYR A 320 4.96 1.24 10.47
C TYR A 320 3.66 1.67 9.80
N VAL A 321 3.00 2.69 10.32
CA VAL A 321 1.86 3.34 9.68
C VAL A 321 2.33 4.59 8.95
N MET A 322 1.93 4.72 7.68
CA MET A 322 2.05 5.95 6.90
C MET A 322 0.66 6.46 6.52
N TYR A 323 0.32 7.69 6.94
CA TYR A 323 -0.94 8.34 6.58
C TYR A 323 -0.85 8.92 5.18
N LEU A 324 -1.92 8.77 4.39
CA LEU A 324 -1.97 9.27 3.01
C LEU A 324 -2.62 10.65 2.89
N GLY A 325 -3.17 11.21 3.97
CA GLY A 325 -3.84 12.52 3.95
C GLY A 325 -5.27 12.48 3.40
N PHE A 326 -5.89 11.31 3.39
CA PHE A 326 -7.27 11.10 2.94
C PHE A 326 -8.12 10.48 4.05
N THR A 327 -9.43 10.57 3.89
CA THR A 327 -10.41 9.91 4.74
C THR A 327 -11.41 9.12 3.92
N ILE A 328 -11.96 8.06 4.51
CA ILE A 328 -13.04 7.23 3.96
C ILE A 328 -14.15 7.05 5.02
N HIS A 329 -15.35 6.62 4.61
CA HIS A 329 -16.45 6.23 5.51
C HIS A 329 -16.76 7.16 6.69
N GLY A 330 -16.83 8.49 6.48
CA GLY A 330 -17.24 9.43 7.54
C GLY A 330 -16.09 9.91 8.45
N ASN A 331 -14.91 10.12 7.85
CA ASN A 331 -13.67 10.68 8.43
C ASN A 331 -12.64 9.66 8.98
N VAL A 332 -12.76 8.37 8.64
CA VAL A 332 -11.72 7.38 8.98
C VAL A 332 -10.45 7.69 8.20
N PRO A 333 -9.30 7.96 8.85
CA PRO A 333 -8.04 8.24 8.16
C PRO A 333 -7.57 7.06 7.32
N VAL A 334 -7.11 7.37 6.11
CA VAL A 334 -6.54 6.41 5.16
C VAL A 334 -5.04 6.32 5.41
N CYS A 335 -4.57 5.11 5.68
CA CYS A 335 -3.18 4.81 5.96
C CYS A 335 -2.71 3.56 5.21
N ILE A 336 -1.39 3.36 5.15
CA ILE A 336 -0.77 2.12 4.67
C ILE A 336 0.20 1.59 5.70
N PHE A 337 0.34 0.28 5.75
CA PHE A 337 1.24 -0.42 6.65
C PHE A 337 2.51 -0.80 5.91
N LEU A 338 3.65 -0.45 6.48
CA LEU A 338 4.97 -0.69 5.93
C LEU A 338 5.78 -1.54 6.88
N LYS A 339 6.59 -2.45 6.34
CA LYS A 339 7.64 -3.11 7.10
C LYS A 339 9.00 -2.70 6.60
N ARG A 340 9.90 -2.39 7.53
CA ARG A 340 11.30 -2.14 7.25
C ARG A 340 11.99 -3.44 6.80
N THR A 341 12.83 -3.31 5.80
CA THR A 341 13.73 -4.33 5.28
C THR A 341 15.17 -3.79 5.32
N VAL A 342 16.14 -4.61 4.91
CA VAL A 342 17.55 -4.19 4.83
C VAL A 342 17.74 -3.03 3.85
N ASP A 343 17.01 -3.04 2.73
CA ASP A 343 17.20 -2.10 1.61
C ASP A 343 16.10 -1.01 1.52
N GLY A 344 15.22 -0.91 2.51
CA GLY A 344 14.14 0.07 2.53
C GLY A 344 12.89 -0.47 3.23
N PHE A 345 11.75 -0.38 2.55
CA PHE A 345 10.45 -0.76 3.06
C PHE A 345 9.64 -1.54 2.01
N ILE A 346 8.73 -2.36 2.50
CA ILE A 346 7.72 -3.09 1.71
C ILE A 346 6.36 -2.85 2.34
N ARG A 347 5.29 -2.97 1.55
CA ARG A 347 3.93 -2.89 2.09
C ARG A 347 3.60 -4.17 2.83
N SER A 348 3.18 -4.06 4.08
CA SER A 348 2.61 -5.14 4.88
C SER A 348 1.09 -4.97 4.97
N GLU A 349 0.40 -6.01 5.44
CA GLU A 349 -1.05 -5.99 5.65
C GLU A 349 -1.81 -5.37 4.47
N PRO A 350 -1.56 -5.82 3.22
CA PRO A 350 -2.08 -5.16 2.02
C PRO A 350 -3.62 -5.16 1.95
N TRP A 351 -4.30 -5.94 2.78
CA TRP A 351 -5.77 -5.95 2.92
C TRP A 351 -6.31 -4.84 3.83
N SER A 352 -5.47 -4.10 4.54
CA SER A 352 -5.87 -3.00 5.43
C SER A 352 -5.46 -1.63 4.87
N MET A 353 -6.26 -0.60 5.19
CA MET A 353 -6.05 0.79 4.79
C MET A 353 -6.61 1.80 5.82
N GLU A 354 -7.15 1.30 6.93
CA GLU A 354 -7.84 2.10 7.93
C GLU A 354 -7.04 2.03 9.23
N CYS A 355 -6.94 3.16 9.92
CA CYS A 355 -6.25 3.27 11.20
C CYS A 355 -7.26 3.74 12.26
N GLU A 356 -7.40 2.98 13.34
CA GLU A 356 -8.33 3.28 14.45
C GLU A 356 -7.82 4.39 15.38
N GLU A 357 -6.51 4.64 15.41
CA GLU A 357 -5.90 5.66 16.24
C GLU A 357 -6.28 7.07 15.76
N THR A 358 -6.77 7.91 16.67
CA THR A 358 -7.15 9.28 16.32
C THR A 358 -5.92 10.11 15.96
N ILE A 359 -6.03 10.99 14.97
CA ILE A 359 -4.95 11.89 14.50
C ILE A 359 -4.30 12.68 15.65
N ALA A 360 -5.00 12.90 16.77
CA ALA A 360 -4.50 13.60 17.95
C ALA A 360 -3.44 12.80 18.74
N ASP A 361 -3.50 11.46 18.72
CA ASP A 361 -2.51 10.59 19.38
C ASP A 361 -1.22 10.45 18.56
N VAL A 362 -1.32 10.72 17.25
CA VAL A 362 -0.31 10.52 16.23
C VAL A 362 0.81 11.57 16.29
N ASP A 363 0.52 12.82 16.68
CA ASP A 363 1.48 13.95 16.57
C ASP A 363 2.58 14.00 17.66
N LYS A 364 2.73 12.95 18.48
CA LYS A 364 3.72 12.91 19.57
C LYS A 364 5.14 12.53 19.12
N HIS A 365 5.32 11.99 17.91
CA HIS A 365 6.63 11.51 17.43
C HIS A 365 7.29 12.48 16.43
N ARG A 366 8.32 13.20 16.89
CA ARG A 366 9.07 14.19 16.12
C ARG A 366 10.16 13.55 15.24
N GLY A 367 9.82 13.13 14.03
CA GLY A 367 10.82 12.75 13.02
C GLY A 367 10.23 12.57 11.61
N VAL A 368 10.83 13.24 10.62
CA VAL A 368 10.58 12.95 9.20
C VAL A 368 11.56 11.87 8.76
N PHE A 369 11.04 10.81 8.14
CA PHE A 369 11.81 9.68 7.62
C PHE A 369 11.97 9.80 6.11
N THR A 370 13.18 9.54 5.63
CA THR A 370 13.41 9.18 4.22
C THR A 370 13.11 7.70 4.02
N VAL A 371 12.01 7.39 3.35
CA VAL A 371 11.47 6.03 3.19
C VAL A 371 11.56 5.63 1.72
N TYR A 372 12.11 4.45 1.43
CA TYR A 372 12.10 3.87 0.08
C TYR A 372 11.22 2.62 0.08
N VAL A 373 10.03 2.70 -0.53
CA VAL A 373 9.12 1.54 -0.62
C VAL A 373 9.28 0.85 -1.97
N GLN A 374 9.56 -0.45 -1.97
CA GLN A 374 9.75 -1.22 -3.21
C GLN A 374 8.52 -1.14 -4.14
N LYS A 375 8.77 -1.03 -5.44
CA LYS A 375 7.71 -0.89 -6.46
C LYS A 375 6.81 -2.12 -6.54
N GLU A 376 7.44 -3.30 -6.52
CA GLU A 376 6.80 -4.60 -6.59
C GLU A 376 7.52 -5.56 -5.65
N VAL A 377 6.78 -6.56 -5.17
CA VAL A 377 7.31 -7.74 -4.48
C VAL A 377 6.69 -8.96 -5.15
N SER A 378 7.51 -9.85 -5.68
CA SER A 378 7.10 -11.14 -6.22
C SER A 378 6.75 -12.13 -5.09
N LEU A 379 6.04 -13.22 -5.42
CA LEU A 379 5.73 -14.26 -4.43
C LEU A 379 6.99 -14.90 -3.83
N GLN A 380 8.05 -15.06 -4.62
CA GLN A 380 9.32 -15.60 -4.14
C GLN A 380 10.02 -14.65 -3.16
N GLU A 381 10.00 -13.34 -3.45
CA GLU A 381 10.54 -12.34 -2.55
C GLU A 381 9.75 -12.24 -1.25
N ASP A 382 8.42 -12.30 -1.31
CA ASP A 382 7.53 -12.35 -0.14
C ASP A 382 7.87 -13.53 0.78
N LEU A 383 7.98 -14.75 0.23
CA LEU A 383 8.42 -15.92 0.99
C LEU A 383 9.82 -15.71 1.62
N GLY A 384 10.72 -15.04 0.91
CA GLY A 384 12.03 -14.64 1.43
C GLY A 384 11.94 -13.64 2.59
N PHE A 385 11.07 -12.63 2.49
CA PHE A 385 10.83 -11.66 3.56
C PHE A 385 10.22 -12.31 4.79
N GLN A 386 9.22 -13.17 4.62
CA GLN A 386 8.61 -13.93 5.71
C GLN A 386 9.68 -14.76 6.44
N LYS A 387 10.49 -15.55 5.71
CA LYS A 387 11.61 -16.31 6.28
C LYS A 387 12.61 -15.45 7.06
N ARG A 388 12.94 -14.25 6.58
CA ARG A 388 13.83 -13.30 7.30
C ARG A 388 13.19 -12.80 8.59
N MET A 389 11.88 -12.58 8.61
CA MET A 389 11.18 -12.14 9.83
C MET A 389 11.12 -13.21 10.90
N HIS A 390 11.04 -14.51 10.52
CA HIS A 390 11.13 -15.65 11.44
C HIS A 390 12.44 -15.69 12.26
N ARG A 391 13.40 -14.82 11.93
CA ARG A 391 14.74 -14.75 12.52
C ARG A 391 15.13 -13.35 12.95
N SER A 392 14.14 -12.48 13.12
CA SER A 392 14.35 -11.15 13.68
C SER A 392 14.36 -11.19 15.20
N PHE A 393 15.19 -10.32 15.79
CA PHE A 393 15.35 -10.23 17.25
C PHE A 393 14.86 -8.88 17.73
N ARG A 394 13.71 -8.84 18.40
CA ARG A 394 13.25 -7.69 19.16
C ARG A 394 14.02 -7.64 20.48
N ILE A 395 14.42 -6.45 20.89
CA ILE A 395 15.13 -6.23 22.14
C ILE A 395 14.25 -5.39 23.05
N SER A 396 14.05 -5.89 24.27
CA SER A 396 13.41 -5.15 25.36
C SER A 396 14.47 -4.88 26.42
N ILE A 397 14.52 -3.64 26.92
CA ILE A 397 15.46 -3.25 27.97
C ILE A 397 14.66 -2.69 29.13
N GLY A 398 14.70 -3.40 30.26
CA GLY A 398 14.00 -3.02 31.48
C GLY A 398 15.00 -2.82 32.61
N PHE A 399 15.34 -1.56 32.91
CA PHE A 399 16.21 -1.23 34.03
C PHE A 399 15.41 -0.58 35.17
N PRO A 400 15.79 -0.84 36.44
CA PRO A 400 15.24 -0.11 37.57
C PRO A 400 15.54 1.39 37.45
N THR A 401 14.76 2.24 38.13
CA THR A 401 14.91 3.71 38.07
C THR A 401 16.30 4.21 38.50
N SER A 402 17.04 3.42 39.25
CA SER A 402 18.43 3.67 39.66
C SER A 402 19.45 3.52 38.53
N LEU A 403 19.11 2.86 37.43
CA LEU A 403 19.99 2.64 36.28
C LEU A 403 19.44 3.37 35.06
N LYS A 404 20.28 4.20 34.44
CA LYS A 404 19.96 4.93 33.21
C LYS A 404 20.74 4.38 32.03
N LEU A 405 20.01 4.09 30.96
CA LEU A 405 20.60 3.80 29.66
C LEU A 405 21.29 5.06 29.11
N GLU A 406 22.59 4.97 28.82
CA GLU A 406 23.40 6.08 28.32
C GLU A 406 23.59 6.00 26.80
N THR A 407 24.08 4.86 26.29
CA THR A 407 24.27 4.64 24.85
C THR A 407 23.79 3.27 24.41
N ILE A 408 23.33 3.19 23.16
CA ILE A 408 23.06 1.95 22.42
C ILE A 408 23.75 2.06 21.07
N GLU A 409 24.70 1.17 20.82
CA GLU A 409 25.46 1.09 19.58
C GLU A 409 25.24 -0.29 18.93
N PRO A 410 24.31 -0.38 17.95
CA PRO A 410 24.03 -1.61 17.23
C PRO A 410 25.09 -1.91 16.17
N SER A 411 25.42 -3.17 15.99
CA SER A 411 26.33 -3.64 14.95
C SER A 411 25.85 -4.97 14.34
N PRO A 412 25.58 -5.05 13.03
CA PRO A 412 25.66 -3.95 12.06
C PRO A 412 24.49 -2.96 12.17
N GLU A 413 24.79 -1.66 12.15
CA GLU A 413 23.78 -0.59 12.32
C GLU A 413 22.69 -0.60 11.24
N TYR A 414 23.03 -0.94 9.99
CA TYR A 414 22.06 -0.96 8.88
C TYR A 414 20.95 -2.02 9.05
N LEU A 415 21.15 -3.02 9.93
CA LEU A 415 20.16 -4.04 10.27
C LEU A 415 19.32 -3.68 11.50
N TRP A 416 19.64 -2.57 12.17
CA TRP A 416 18.94 -2.12 13.35
C TRP A 416 17.73 -1.26 13.00
N ASP A 417 16.55 -1.78 13.31
CA ASP A 417 15.33 -1.00 13.44
C ASP A 417 15.30 -0.32 14.80
N ARG A 418 15.68 0.95 14.84
CA ARG A 418 15.66 1.79 16.04
C ARG A 418 14.26 2.00 16.61
N PHE A 419 13.24 2.07 15.77
CA PHE A 419 11.87 2.42 16.18
C PHE A 419 11.16 1.24 16.86
N HIS A 420 11.46 0.03 16.38
CA HIS A 420 10.96 -1.21 16.97
C HIS A 420 11.97 -1.93 17.87
N SER A 421 13.14 -1.33 18.10
CA SER A 421 14.27 -1.96 18.80
C SER A 421 14.53 -3.39 18.32
N THR A 422 14.60 -3.58 17.00
CA THR A 422 14.62 -4.92 16.39
C THR A 422 15.78 -5.06 15.41
N PHE A 423 16.57 -6.14 15.51
CA PHE A 423 17.50 -6.54 14.46
C PHE A 423 16.78 -7.36 13.38
N ILE A 424 16.89 -6.89 12.13
CA ILE A 424 16.36 -7.56 10.95
C ILE A 424 17.41 -8.55 10.43
N SER A 425 17.01 -9.79 10.20
CA SER A 425 17.88 -10.78 9.55
C SER A 425 18.05 -10.46 8.06
N ASN A 426 19.28 -10.49 7.58
CA ASN A 426 19.62 -10.21 6.19
C ASN A 426 19.53 -11.45 5.28
N ASP A 427 19.83 -12.63 5.80
CA ASP A 427 19.85 -13.89 5.06
C ASP A 427 19.28 -15.01 5.94
N PRO A 428 18.09 -15.55 5.60
CA PRO A 428 17.46 -16.58 6.39
C PRO A 428 18.12 -17.94 6.21
N ASP A 429 19.09 -18.13 5.32
CA ASP A 429 19.72 -19.44 5.11
C ASP A 429 21.14 -19.50 5.68
N LYS A 430 21.66 -18.37 6.20
CA LYS A 430 22.99 -18.29 6.81
C LYS A 430 22.93 -18.06 8.31
N SER A 431 24.05 -18.35 8.96
CA SER A 431 24.24 -17.94 10.35
C SER A 431 24.30 -16.41 10.42
N PHE A 432 23.57 -15.84 11.37
CA PHE A 432 23.46 -14.41 11.59
C PHE A 432 23.92 -14.10 13.01
N ALA A 433 24.67 -13.01 13.18
CA ALA A 433 25.02 -12.48 14.48
C ALA A 433 24.96 -10.95 14.44
N ALA A 434 24.22 -10.36 15.37
CA ALA A 434 24.18 -8.94 15.65
C ALA A 434 24.64 -8.68 17.08
N LYS A 435 25.20 -7.50 17.31
CA LYS A 435 25.68 -7.05 18.61
C LYS A 435 24.99 -5.75 18.96
N LEU A 436 24.57 -5.65 20.21
CA LEU A 436 24.11 -4.41 20.81
C LEU A 436 25.09 -4.05 21.92
N HIS A 437 25.92 -3.04 21.69
CA HIS A 437 26.76 -2.47 22.73
C HIS A 437 25.92 -1.45 23.50
N ILE A 438 25.82 -1.64 24.82
CA ILE A 438 24.95 -0.89 25.70
C ILE A 438 25.80 -0.34 26.84
N VAL A 439 25.72 0.96 27.10
CA VAL A 439 26.33 1.57 28.29
C VAL A 439 25.20 1.97 29.24
N VAL A 440 25.28 1.47 30.47
CA VAL A 440 24.33 1.78 31.55
C VAL A 440 25.07 2.53 32.65
N ARG A 441 24.45 3.54 33.25
CA ARG A 441 25.02 4.34 34.34
C ARG A 441 24.13 4.31 35.58
N GLY A 442 24.72 4.22 36.77
CA GLY A 442 24.01 4.46 38.03
C GLY A 442 23.58 5.92 38.17
N THR A 443 22.40 6.16 38.75
CA THR A 443 21.80 7.50 38.87
C THR A 443 21.74 8.00 40.31
N ASP A 444 21.85 7.10 41.27
CA ASP A 444 22.02 7.41 42.69
C ASP A 444 23.51 7.59 42.99
N GLY A 445 23.87 8.63 43.76
CA GLY A 445 25.25 9.03 44.06
C GLY A 445 26.12 7.98 44.77
N THR A 446 25.59 6.78 44.98
CA THR A 446 26.23 5.53 45.41
C THR A 446 27.09 4.89 44.32
N PHE A 447 26.72 4.97 43.03
CA PHE A 447 27.49 4.36 41.93
C PHE A 447 27.53 5.25 40.68
N ASN A 448 28.56 6.10 40.57
CA ASN A 448 28.80 6.95 39.39
C ASN A 448 29.54 6.20 38.25
N GLU A 449 29.50 4.87 38.27
CA GLU A 449 30.20 4.01 37.32
C GLU A 449 29.33 3.71 36.09
N THR A 450 29.99 3.54 34.95
CA THR A 450 29.37 3.08 33.70
C THR A 450 29.66 1.60 33.50
N PHE A 451 28.64 0.85 33.12
CA PHE A 451 28.71 -0.58 32.87
C PHE A 451 28.58 -0.85 31.37
N PRO A 452 29.69 -1.19 30.67
CA PRO A 452 29.63 -1.57 29.27
C PRO A 452 29.15 -3.02 29.17
N LEU A 453 28.02 -3.20 28.49
CA LEU A 453 27.42 -4.49 28.17
C LEU A 453 27.45 -4.69 26.65
N THR A 454 27.65 -5.93 26.23
CA THR A 454 27.51 -6.32 24.82
C THR A 454 26.57 -7.50 24.74
N LEU A 455 25.39 -7.29 24.18
CA LEU A 455 24.43 -8.34 23.88
C LEU A 455 24.63 -8.81 22.44
N THR A 456 25.12 -10.04 22.26
CA THR A 456 25.23 -10.68 20.95
C THR A 456 24.02 -11.57 20.72
N LEU A 457 23.24 -11.32 19.68
CA LEU A 457 22.08 -12.10 19.29
C LEU A 457 22.38 -12.76 17.97
N GLY A 458 21.87 -13.98 17.77
CA GLY A 458 22.11 -14.62 16.50
C GLY A 458 21.38 -15.93 16.33
N TRP A 459 21.59 -16.51 15.16
CA TRP A 459 21.04 -17.78 14.78
C TRP A 459 22.13 -18.58 14.05
N THR A 460 22.21 -19.88 14.31
CA THR A 460 23.23 -20.75 13.70
C THR A 460 22.62 -21.79 12.76
N SER A 461 23.19 -21.92 11.57
CA SER A 461 22.73 -22.90 10.56
C SER A 461 22.98 -24.35 10.95
N THR A 462 24.01 -24.57 11.76
CA THR A 462 24.40 -25.90 12.25
C THR A 462 23.47 -26.42 13.33
N LEU A 463 23.05 -25.57 14.28
CA LEU A 463 22.17 -25.98 15.38
C LEU A 463 20.70 -25.70 15.11
N GLN A 464 20.38 -24.95 14.05
CA GLN A 464 19.03 -24.46 13.72
C GLN A 464 18.35 -23.72 14.88
N LYS A 465 19.14 -23.09 15.76
CA LYS A 465 18.67 -22.49 17.02
C LYS A 465 19.09 -21.02 17.15
N PRO A 466 18.23 -20.17 17.72
CA PRO A 466 18.60 -18.83 18.14
C PRO A 466 19.50 -18.88 19.38
N PHE A 467 20.32 -17.86 19.58
CA PHE A 467 21.14 -17.69 20.77
C PHE A 467 21.23 -16.21 21.17
N ALA A 468 21.52 -15.97 22.44
CA ALA A 468 21.78 -14.64 22.99
C ALA A 468 22.95 -14.73 23.99
N VAL A 469 24.01 -13.96 23.77
CA VAL A 469 25.15 -13.93 24.69
C VAL A 469 25.31 -12.54 25.25
N LEU A 470 25.28 -12.41 26.57
CA LEU A 470 25.55 -11.17 27.27
C LEU A 470 26.99 -11.17 27.79
N TYR A 471 27.79 -10.21 27.34
CA TYR A 471 29.13 -9.95 27.83
C TYR A 471 29.12 -8.67 28.67
N GLY A 472 29.65 -8.74 29.89
CA GLY A 472 29.99 -7.56 30.70
C GLY A 472 31.50 -7.47 30.84
N THR A 473 32.06 -6.27 30.74
CA THR A 473 33.50 -6.06 31.03
C THR A 473 33.68 -5.69 32.49
N GLU A 474 34.55 -6.41 33.23
CA GLU A 474 34.87 -6.08 34.63
C GLU A 474 35.77 -4.84 34.79
N GLN A 475 36.15 -4.18 33.70
CA GLN A 475 36.92 -2.95 33.78
C GLN A 475 35.99 -1.74 33.95
N SER A 476 35.75 -1.39 35.23
CA SER A 476 35.55 -0.01 35.67
C SER A 476 36.66 0.84 35.05
N THR A 477 36.39 1.40 33.88
CA THR A 477 37.26 2.41 33.29
C THR A 477 36.86 3.71 33.95
N LYS A 478 37.70 4.21 34.86
CA LYS A 478 37.77 5.65 35.13
C LYS A 478 38.08 6.34 33.80
N MET A 479 37.07 6.65 32.99
CA MET A 479 37.26 7.50 31.83
C MET A 479 37.77 8.83 32.33
N ALA A 480 39.05 9.13 32.03
CA ALA A 480 39.59 10.46 32.21
C ALA A 480 38.70 11.42 31.42
N LYS A 481 38.22 12.47 32.10
CA LYS A 481 37.50 13.59 31.48
C LYS A 481 38.31 14.13 30.31
N ARG A 482 38.03 13.68 29.09
CA ARG A 482 38.35 14.42 27.88
C ARG A 482 37.19 15.35 27.64
N SER A 483 37.46 16.65 27.65
CA SER A 483 36.48 17.67 27.25
C SER A 483 36.07 17.40 25.81
N ILE A 484 34.89 16.81 25.62
CA ILE A 484 34.26 16.77 24.31
C ILE A 484 33.69 18.15 24.09
N GLN A 485 34.27 18.88 23.13
CA GLN A 485 33.69 20.08 22.59
C GLN A 485 32.29 19.76 22.07
N ASN A 486 31.32 20.53 22.56
CA ASN A 486 29.94 20.70 22.10
C ASN A 486 29.56 19.93 20.81
N VAL A 487 28.98 18.75 20.98
CA VAL A 487 28.03 18.18 20.02
C VAL A 487 26.64 18.57 20.52
N PRO A 488 25.78 19.19 19.71
CA PRO A 488 24.49 19.69 20.17
C PRO A 488 23.57 18.54 20.59
N PRO A 489 22.73 18.74 21.62
CA PRO A 489 21.82 17.71 22.12
C PRO A 489 20.67 17.55 21.13
N SER A 490 20.72 16.54 20.26
CA SER A 490 19.53 16.11 19.52
C SER A 490 18.74 15.14 20.40
N ASP A 491 17.82 15.71 21.18
CA ASP A 491 16.57 15.17 21.71
C ASP A 491 16.53 13.67 22.05
N PHE A 492 16.86 13.37 23.31
CA PHE A 492 16.41 12.17 24.02
C PHE A 492 15.32 12.59 25.02
N PRO A 493 14.06 12.30 24.71
CA PRO A 493 13.23 11.53 25.63
C PRO A 493 12.44 10.41 24.91
N ASP A 494 12.07 9.38 25.68
CA ASP A 494 11.07 8.33 25.34
C ASP A 494 11.50 7.19 24.40
N LEU A 495 12.58 6.49 24.75
CA LEU A 495 12.87 5.13 24.24
C LEU A 495 12.14 4.01 25.01
N VAL A 496 11.52 4.32 26.17
CA VAL A 496 10.98 3.30 27.12
C VAL A 496 9.68 3.74 27.81
N LYS A 497 8.98 4.77 27.32
CA LYS A 497 7.61 5.06 27.78
C LYS A 497 6.68 4.79 26.62
N ASP A 498 6.19 3.56 26.56
CA ASP A 498 4.84 3.26 26.09
C ASP A 498 4.55 1.79 26.43
N ASP A 499 3.44 1.62 27.13
CA ASP A 499 2.98 0.42 27.82
C ASP A 499 3.01 -0.84 26.94
N VAL A 500 3.71 -1.86 27.41
CA VAL A 500 3.24 -3.23 27.24
C VAL A 500 3.04 -3.79 28.64
N ASP A 501 1.79 -3.74 29.09
CA ASP A 501 1.35 -4.31 30.36
C ASP A 501 1.52 -5.84 30.30
N TRP A 502 2.59 -6.32 30.93
CA TRP A 502 2.81 -7.74 31.23
C TRP A 502 2.70 -8.02 32.73
N GLU A 503 2.09 -7.13 33.53
CA GLU A 503 1.87 -7.37 34.96
C GLU A 503 0.75 -8.37 35.19
N ARG A 504 1.07 -9.66 35.01
CA ARG A 504 0.60 -10.79 35.81
C ARG A 504 1.26 -12.08 35.34
N SER A 505 2.51 -12.28 35.73
CA SER A 505 2.94 -13.64 36.08
C SER A 505 3.94 -13.57 37.20
N HIS A 506 3.52 -14.13 38.34
CA HIS A 506 4.25 -14.16 39.58
C HIS A 506 5.61 -14.84 39.44
N GLU A 507 6.55 -14.30 40.21
CA GLU A 507 7.77 -14.95 40.66
C GLU A 507 7.47 -16.37 41.16
N ASN A 508 8.27 -17.32 40.70
CA ASN A 508 8.67 -18.46 41.52
C ASN A 508 10.13 -18.78 41.16
N GLU A 509 11.01 -18.53 42.12
CA GLU A 509 12.42 -18.93 42.10
C GLU A 509 12.54 -20.45 41.98
N PHE A 510 13.30 -20.94 41.00
CA PHE A 510 13.90 -22.27 41.10
C PHE A 510 15.28 -22.30 40.43
N GLU A 511 16.29 -22.64 41.23
CA GLU A 511 17.63 -23.03 40.79
C GLU A 511 17.56 -24.29 39.90
N HIS A 512 18.40 -24.38 38.86
CA HIS A 512 19.29 -25.54 38.62
C HIS A 512 20.15 -25.43 37.34
N THR A 513 21.45 -25.67 37.56
CA THR A 513 22.52 -26.31 36.75
C THR A 513 22.63 -26.03 35.24
N ILE A 514 23.57 -25.14 34.91
CA ILE A 514 24.06 -24.82 33.56
C ILE A 514 25.17 -25.82 33.14
N SER A 515 24.98 -26.56 32.05
CA SER A 515 26.08 -27.26 31.37
C SER A 515 26.84 -26.29 30.45
N ARG A 516 28.07 -25.95 30.85
CA ARG A 516 29.01 -25.14 30.07
C ARG A 516 29.51 -25.93 28.86
N VAL A 517 29.30 -25.42 27.66
CA VAL A 517 30.18 -25.70 26.51
C VAL A 517 30.91 -24.39 26.20
N CYS A 518 32.11 -24.23 26.75
CA CYS A 518 32.98 -23.07 26.56
C CYS A 518 34.09 -23.49 25.60
N LEU A 519 34.20 -22.85 24.42
CA LEU A 519 35.26 -23.13 23.43
C LEU A 519 36.53 -22.27 23.62
N ASP A 520 36.67 -21.51 24.70
CA ASP A 520 37.93 -20.87 25.10
C ASP A 520 38.01 -20.66 26.63
N PRO A 521 39.01 -21.22 27.35
CA PRO A 521 39.16 -21.06 28.79
C PRO A 521 39.56 -19.65 29.27
N ARG A 522 39.92 -18.71 28.38
CA ARG A 522 40.41 -17.37 28.75
C ARG A 522 39.34 -16.29 28.77
N LEU A 523 38.13 -16.59 28.30
CA LEU A 523 36.99 -15.69 28.32
C LEU A 523 36.08 -16.08 29.50
N GLN A 524 35.91 -15.22 30.50
CA GLN A 524 34.87 -15.37 31.53
C GLN A 524 33.45 -15.10 30.96
N SER A 525 33.17 -15.54 29.74
CA SER A 525 31.90 -15.36 29.06
C SER A 525 30.85 -16.32 29.62
N LYS A 526 29.68 -15.78 29.99
CA LYS A 526 28.49 -16.58 30.31
C LYS A 526 27.56 -16.56 29.09
N GLU A 527 27.72 -17.54 28.21
CA GLU A 527 26.90 -17.70 26.99
C GLU A 527 25.51 -18.25 27.33
N VAL A 528 24.44 -17.70 26.71
CA VAL A 528 23.08 -18.27 26.78
C VAL A 528 22.72 -18.85 25.43
N HIS A 529 22.80 -20.17 25.36
CA HIS A 529 22.27 -20.92 24.24
C HIS A 529 20.82 -21.30 24.53
N PHE A 530 19.98 -21.41 23.50
CA PHE A 530 18.72 -22.11 23.64
C PHE A 530 19.00 -23.60 23.84
N ILE A 531 19.07 -24.06 25.09
CA ILE A 531 19.20 -25.48 25.42
C ILE A 531 17.79 -26.07 25.41
N ASP A 532 17.51 -26.93 24.44
CA ASP A 532 16.25 -27.67 24.34
C ASP A 532 16.27 -28.81 25.37
N GLY A 533 16.17 -28.43 26.65
CA GLY A 533 16.32 -29.33 27.78
C GLY A 533 15.45 -28.89 28.96
N LYS A 534 14.22 -29.40 28.96
CA LYS A 534 13.15 -29.28 29.98
C LYS A 534 12.33 -27.98 30.00
N MET A 535 11.26 -28.06 29.21
CA MET A 535 10.00 -27.33 29.24
C MET A 535 9.63 -26.60 30.55
N MET A 536 9.26 -25.33 30.42
CA MET A 536 8.06 -24.80 31.06
C MET A 536 7.17 -24.22 29.95
N VAL A 537 6.07 -24.91 29.67
CA VAL A 537 5.00 -24.38 28.81
C VAL A 537 4.18 -23.44 29.69
N LEU A 538 4.42 -22.13 29.58
CA LEU A 538 3.45 -21.15 30.04
C LEU A 538 2.33 -21.07 28.99
N HIS A 539 1.09 -20.92 29.46
CA HIS A 539 -0.12 -20.88 28.62
C HIS A 539 0.08 -19.90 27.43
N ARG A 540 -0.25 -20.36 26.20
CA ARG A 540 -0.12 -19.67 24.89
C ARG A 540 1.18 -19.86 24.07
N GLY A 541 1.96 -20.92 24.29
CA GLY A 541 2.99 -21.35 23.32
C GLY A 541 4.33 -20.58 23.34
N ILE A 542 4.52 -19.67 24.31
CA ILE A 542 5.77 -18.92 24.47
C ILE A 542 6.85 -19.83 25.13
N ARG A 543 8.04 -19.91 24.51
CA ARG A 543 9.21 -20.63 25.08
C ARG A 543 10.23 -19.62 25.60
N LYS A 544 10.80 -19.85 26.79
CA LYS A 544 11.70 -18.91 27.47
C LYS A 544 12.99 -19.59 27.94
N SER A 545 14.12 -18.89 27.83
CA SER A 545 15.42 -19.27 28.40
C SER A 545 16.10 -18.03 28.99
N SER A 546 16.92 -18.17 30.04
CA SER A 546 17.59 -17.02 30.64
C SER A 546 19.01 -17.35 31.11
N ALA A 547 19.88 -16.34 31.16
CA ALA A 547 21.07 -16.42 32.00
C ALA A 547 21.52 -15.04 32.50
N TRP A 548 22.52 -15.10 33.38
CA TRP A 548 23.06 -13.97 34.11
C TRP A 548 24.50 -13.70 33.70
N ALA A 549 24.85 -12.43 33.49
CA ALA A 549 26.23 -11.97 33.38
C ALA A 549 26.43 -10.75 34.29
N ALA A 550 27.40 -10.85 35.22
CA ALA A 550 27.52 -9.92 36.35
C ALA A 550 26.17 -9.74 37.07
N ASN A 551 25.62 -8.51 37.07
CA ASN A 551 24.36 -8.14 37.73
C ASN A 551 23.18 -7.96 36.77
N PHE A 552 23.35 -8.39 35.53
CA PHE A 552 22.36 -8.25 34.47
C PHE A 552 21.88 -9.62 34.01
N LYS A 553 20.58 -9.71 33.74
CA LYS A 553 19.90 -10.90 33.23
C LYS A 553 19.53 -10.67 31.77
N VAL A 554 19.82 -11.65 30.93
CA VAL A 554 19.25 -11.73 29.58
C VAL A 554 18.26 -12.88 29.54
N GLU A 555 17.06 -12.60 29.05
CA GLU A 555 16.04 -13.59 28.76
C GLU A 555 15.78 -13.63 27.27
N LEU A 556 15.74 -14.82 26.68
CA LEU A 556 15.38 -15.03 25.29
C LEU A 556 14.04 -15.76 25.24
N GLU A 557 13.07 -15.13 24.62
CA GLU A 557 11.71 -15.65 24.42
C GLU A 557 11.43 -15.87 22.94
N THR A 558 10.70 -16.93 22.63
CA THR A 558 10.17 -17.21 21.29
C THR A 558 8.70 -16.84 21.26
N HIS A 559 8.34 -15.92 20.35
CA HIS A 559 6.98 -15.46 20.11
C HIS A 559 6.51 -15.96 18.76
N GLU A 560 5.56 -16.89 18.76
CA GLU A 560 4.86 -17.35 17.55
C GLU A 560 3.67 -16.42 17.30
N GLY A 561 3.75 -15.60 16.25
CA GLY A 561 2.63 -14.75 15.84
C GLY A 561 1.52 -15.56 15.16
N ASP A 562 0.29 -15.02 15.16
CA ASP A 562 -0.88 -15.66 14.54
C ASP A 562 -0.71 -15.89 13.02
N ASN A 563 0.22 -15.15 12.39
CA ASN A 563 0.63 -15.30 10.99
C ASN A 563 1.69 -16.40 10.76
N GLY A 564 2.01 -17.18 11.79
CA GLY A 564 3.05 -18.21 11.78
C GLY A 564 4.47 -17.67 11.95
N VAL A 565 4.69 -16.34 11.93
CA VAL A 565 6.02 -15.74 12.02
C VAL A 565 6.57 -15.86 13.44
N VAL A 566 7.75 -16.45 13.56
CA VAL A 566 8.46 -16.64 14.83
C VAL A 566 9.38 -15.45 15.06
N THR A 567 9.18 -14.67 16.12
CA THR A 567 10.12 -13.60 16.49
C THR A 567 10.80 -13.94 17.82
N TYR A 568 12.04 -13.48 17.97
CA TYR A 568 12.76 -13.67 19.23
C TYR A 568 12.76 -12.36 20.01
N CYS A 569 12.39 -12.40 21.28
CA CYS A 569 12.49 -11.27 22.17
C CYS A 569 13.67 -11.50 23.12
N ALA A 570 14.67 -10.63 23.08
CA ALA A 570 15.74 -10.60 24.05
C ALA A 570 15.46 -9.49 25.08
N SER A 571 15.14 -9.87 26.31
CA SER A 571 14.89 -8.95 27.42
C SER A 571 16.15 -8.82 28.27
N LEU A 572 16.69 -7.61 28.39
CA LEU A 572 17.80 -7.29 29.28
C LEU A 572 17.27 -6.57 30.52
N SER A 573 17.54 -7.11 31.71
CA SER A 573 17.17 -6.49 32.98
C SER A 573 18.33 -6.47 33.99
N GLY A 574 18.23 -5.62 35.02
CA GLY A 574 19.21 -5.50 36.10
C GLY A 574 18.57 -5.59 37.48
N GLU A 575 19.22 -6.26 38.44
CA GLU A 575 18.78 -6.35 39.84
C GLU A 575 19.74 -5.58 40.75
N LEU A 576 19.20 -4.65 41.56
CA LEU A 576 19.98 -3.82 42.48
C LEU A 576 20.66 -4.65 43.59
N ALA A 577 19.96 -5.65 44.12
CA ALA A 577 20.39 -6.45 45.28
C ALA A 577 21.71 -7.22 45.07
N LYS A 578 22.19 -7.35 43.83
CA LYS A 578 23.47 -8.00 43.49
C LYS A 578 24.58 -7.00 43.10
N LEU A 579 24.23 -5.76 42.75
CA LEU A 579 25.19 -4.66 42.58
C LEU A 579 25.76 -4.17 43.92
N GLU A 580 24.97 -4.28 45.00
CA GLU A 580 25.36 -3.95 46.38
C GLU A 580 26.43 -4.91 46.97
N GLY A 581 26.73 -6.03 46.30
CA GLY A 581 27.72 -7.02 46.75
C GLY A 581 29.18 -6.54 46.78
N ARG A 582 29.45 -5.27 46.45
CA ARG A 582 30.75 -4.60 46.65
C ARG A 582 30.73 -3.52 47.74
N ASP A 583 29.81 -3.61 48.69
CA ASP A 583 29.89 -2.90 49.99
C ASP A 583 29.83 -3.88 51.18
N ALA A 584 30.47 -5.05 51.03
CA ALA A 584 31.01 -5.75 52.20
C ALA A 584 32.23 -4.97 52.69
N VAL A 585 31.99 -3.88 53.43
CA VAL A 585 32.82 -3.18 54.43
C VAL A 585 32.38 -1.71 54.45
N MET A 586 31.25 -1.42 55.09
CA MET A 586 31.11 -0.26 55.97
C MET A 586 30.01 -0.53 57.00
N ASN A 587 30.44 -1.16 58.09
CA ASN A 587 30.04 -0.87 59.46
C ASN A 587 28.58 -0.50 59.73
N ALA A 588 27.88 -1.47 60.31
CA ALA A 588 26.98 -1.25 61.42
C ALA A 588 27.33 0.01 62.23
N TYR A 589 26.40 0.96 62.32
CA TYR A 589 25.91 1.48 63.59
C TYR A 589 24.46 1.93 63.37
N SER A 590 23.61 1.37 64.22
CA SER A 590 22.22 1.70 64.45
C SER A 590 21.91 3.20 64.41
N TYR A 591 20.91 3.60 63.63
CA TYR A 591 20.16 4.83 63.90
C TYR A 591 18.66 4.53 63.82
N VAL A 592 18.04 4.37 65.00
CA VAL A 592 16.58 4.28 65.17
C VAL A 592 16.08 5.68 65.52
N PRO A 593 15.19 6.31 64.73
CA PRO A 593 14.46 7.48 65.18
C PRO A 593 13.06 7.06 65.65
N GLY A 594 12.80 7.20 66.95
CA GLY A 594 11.47 6.97 67.52
C GLY A 594 11.41 7.29 69.02
N ARG A 595 11.17 8.56 69.35
CA ARG A 595 10.71 9.01 70.67
C ARG A 595 9.30 8.49 70.94
N LEU A 596 9.04 7.99 72.15
CA LEU A 596 7.81 8.27 72.91
C LEU A 596 8.05 8.06 74.40
N GLU A 597 7.57 9.04 75.16
CA GLU A 597 7.50 9.18 76.62
C GLU A 597 6.79 7.96 77.25
N LEU A 598 7.18 7.43 78.42
CA LEU A 598 7.17 8.00 79.78
C LEU A 598 8.18 7.28 80.68
#